data_AF-A0A1B1UBH8-F1
#
_entry.id   AF-A0A1B1UBH8-F1
#
_cell.length_a   1.000
_cell.length_b   1.000
_cell.length_c   1.000
_cell.angle_alpha   90.00
_cell.angle_beta   90.00
_cell.angle_gamma   90.00
#
_symmetry.space_group_name_H-M   'P 1'
#
loop_
_entity.id
_entity.type
_entity.pdbx_description
1 polymer ?
#
loop_
_entity_poly.entity_id
_entity_poly.type
_entity_poly.pdbx_seq_one_letter_code
_entity_poly.pdbx_strand_id
1 'polypeptide(L)'
;MDFSRTNHQGELVALVQVFCEQHCSPDYVTHLDQQPRFPTSAYTAMADAGILGYWLPAKYGGHGGGFLDGLLIRVAGAISDATGSIAAGFWMSPVLLASPNA
;
A
#
# COMPACT_ATOMS: atom_id res chain seq x y z
N MET A 1 -20.60 21.86 2.09
CA MET A 1 -19.84 20.60 2.12
C MET A 1 -18.37 20.95 2.01
N ASP A 2 -17.53 20.30 2.82
CA ASP A 2 -16.08 20.46 2.79
C ASP A 2 -15.45 19.19 2.22
N PHE A 3 -14.58 19.35 1.22
CA PHE A 3 -13.88 18.27 0.51
C PHE A 3 -12.38 18.31 0.75
N SER A 4 -11.92 19.19 1.64
CA SER A 4 -10.52 19.22 2.04
C SER A 4 -10.15 17.95 2.80
N ARG A 5 -8.88 17.53 2.66
CA ARG A 5 -8.36 16.39 3.41
C ARG A 5 -8.22 16.77 4.87
N THR A 6 -8.52 15.83 5.76
CA THR A 6 -8.14 15.97 7.17
C THR A 6 -6.62 15.83 7.32
N ASN A 7 -6.07 16.29 8.45
CA ASN A 7 -4.63 16.17 8.74
C ASN A 7 -4.17 14.70 8.65
N HIS A 8 -4.93 13.78 9.25
CA HIS A 8 -4.69 12.33 9.19
C HIS A 8 -4.63 11.80 7.74
N GLN A 9 -5.58 12.21 6.90
CA GLN A 9 -5.59 11.84 5.48
C GLN A 9 -4.38 12.41 4.72
N GLY A 10 -3.93 13.61 5.09
CA GLY A 10 -2.71 14.21 4.57
C GLY A 10 -1.46 13.41 4.94
N GLU A 11 -1.35 13.01 6.21
CA GLU A 11 -0.24 12.18 6.72
C GLU A 11 -0.16 10.83 6.01
N LEU A 12 -1.31 10.17 5.77
CA LEU A 12 -1.35 8.91 5.02
C LEU A 12 -0.86 9.05 3.59
N VAL A 13 -1.29 10.12 2.91
CA VAL A 13 -0.83 10.39 1.54
C VAL A 13 0.66 10.66 1.51
N ALA A 14 1.18 11.44 2.46
CA ALA A 14 2.61 11.72 2.57
C ALA A 14 3.43 10.46 2.84
N LEU A 15 2.96 9.58 3.73
CA LEU A 15 3.59 8.29 4.01
C LEU A 15 3.77 7.46 2.73
N VAL A 16 2.71 7.36 1.93
CA VAL A 16 2.75 6.58 0.69
C VAL A 16 3.62 7.23 -0.37
N GLN A 17 3.61 8.56 -0.48
CA GLN A 17 4.49 9.27 -1.40
C GLN A 17 5.97 9.03 -1.08
N VAL A 18 6.36 9.16 0.19
CA VAL A 18 7.73 8.88 0.65
C VAL A 18 8.11 7.43 0.37
N PHE A 19 7.20 6.47 0.63
CA PHE A 19 7.43 5.07 0.31
C PHE A 19 7.70 4.86 -1.19
N CYS A 20 6.88 5.45 -2.07
CA CYS A 20 7.03 5.32 -3.50
C CYS A 20 8.33 5.96 -4.01
N GLU A 21 8.72 7.12 -3.49
CA GLU A 21 10.00 7.76 -3.84
C GLU A 21 11.21 6.87 -3.47
N GLN A 22 11.14 6.16 -2.35
CA GLN A 22 12.22 5.33 -1.85
C GLN A 22 12.29 3.94 -2.50
N HIS A 23 11.13 3.34 -2.77
CA HIS A 23 11.04 1.92 -3.14
C HIS A 23 10.50 1.68 -4.55
N CYS A 24 10.07 2.71 -5.26
CA CYS A 24 9.46 2.61 -6.58
C CYS A 24 10.12 3.53 -7.60
N SER A 25 11.43 3.39 -7.79
CA SER A 25 12.11 4.14 -8.86
C SER A 25 11.56 3.79 -10.24
N PRO A 26 11.56 4.72 -11.22
CA PRO A 26 11.08 4.46 -12.58
C PRO A 26 11.75 3.24 -13.23
N ASP A 27 13.04 3.03 -12.95
CA ASP A 27 13.80 1.87 -13.45
C ASP A 27 13.31 0.56 -12.83
N TYR A 28 12.99 0.56 -11.53
CA TYR A 28 12.43 -0.60 -10.84
C TYR A 28 11.06 -0.98 -11.41
N VAL A 29 10.21 0.03 -11.63
CA VAL A 29 8.88 -0.17 -12.21
C VAL A 29 8.99 -0.69 -13.65
N THR A 30 9.86 -0.09 -14.47
CA THR A 30 10.10 -0.53 -15.85
C THR A 30 10.64 -1.96 -15.91
N HIS A 31 11.54 -2.31 -14.99
CA HIS A 31 12.07 -3.67 -14.90
C HIS A 31 11.00 -4.69 -14.50
N LEU A 32 10.09 -4.32 -13.59
CA LEU A 32 8.94 -5.18 -13.22
C LEU A 32 7.92 -5.33 -14.34
N ASP A 33 7.74 -4.30 -15.17
CA ASP A 33 6.88 -4.35 -16.36
C ASP A 33 7.46 -5.30 -17.42
N GLN A 34 8.77 -5.20 -17.68
CA GLN A 34 9.48 -6.05 -18.64
C GLN A 34 9.67 -7.50 -18.15
N GLN A 35 9.82 -7.70 -16.84
CA GLN A 35 10.02 -8.99 -16.20
C GLN A 35 8.96 -9.20 -15.12
N PRO A 36 7.79 -9.76 -15.45
CA PRO A 36 6.69 -9.93 -14.51
C PRO A 36 7.09 -10.91 -13.41
N ARG A 37 7.58 -10.36 -12.30
CA ARG A 37 7.97 -11.06 -11.09
C ARG A 37 7.33 -10.41 -9.88
N PHE A 38 7.04 -11.21 -8.86
CA PHE A 38 6.49 -10.66 -7.63
C PHE A 38 7.54 -9.75 -6.94
N PRO A 39 7.20 -8.48 -6.66
CA PRO A 39 8.14 -7.50 -6.12
C PRO A 39 8.32 -7.69 -4.61
N THR A 40 8.94 -8.81 -4.24
CA THR A 40 9.10 -9.23 -2.83
C THR A 40 9.77 -8.15 -1.98
N SER A 41 10.80 -7.49 -2.49
CA SER A 41 11.51 -6.42 -1.76
C SER A 41 10.62 -5.22 -1.44
N ALA A 42 9.85 -4.74 -2.42
CA ALA A 42 8.92 -3.64 -2.21
C ALA A 42 7.75 -4.08 -1.31
N TYR A 43 7.31 -5.34 -1.43
CA TYR A 43 6.26 -5.90 -0.60
C TYR A 43 6.65 -6.02 0.88
N THR A 44 7.87 -6.48 1.16
CA THR A 44 8.43 -6.47 2.52
C THR A 44 8.54 -5.05 3.06
N ALA A 45 9.03 -4.10 2.27
CA ALA A 45 9.14 -2.70 2.69
C ALA A 45 7.75 -2.08 3.01
N MET A 46 6.71 -2.42 2.26
CA MET A 46 5.34 -2.00 2.59
C MET A 46 4.81 -2.63 3.89
N ALA A 47 5.19 -3.87 4.17
CA ALA A 47 4.82 -4.55 5.41
C ALA A 47 5.48 -3.85 6.60
N ASP A 48 6.77 -3.56 6.50
CA ASP A 48 7.54 -2.86 7.53
C ASP A 48 7.04 -1.43 7.74
N ALA A 49 6.62 -0.74 6.68
CA ALA A 49 5.98 0.58 6.75
C ALA A 49 4.54 0.55 7.30
N GLY A 50 3.98 -0.64 7.60
CA GLY A 50 2.63 -0.78 8.15
C GLY A 50 1.50 -0.53 7.15
N ILE A 51 1.82 -0.31 5.87
CA ILE A 51 0.87 0.01 4.80
C ILE A 51 -0.07 -1.18 4.56
N LEU A 52 0.47 -2.42 4.58
CA LEU A 52 -0.31 -3.65 4.39
C LEU A 52 -1.33 -3.90 5.52
N GLY A 53 -0.97 -3.55 6.75
CA GLY A 53 -1.78 -3.78 7.94
C GLY A 53 -2.82 -2.68 8.19
N TYR A 54 -2.93 -1.69 7.31
CA TYR A 54 -3.69 -0.48 7.63
C TYR A 54 -5.19 -0.76 7.84
N TRP A 55 -5.75 -1.70 7.08
CA TRP A 55 -7.16 -2.14 7.18
C TRP A 55 -7.43 -3.13 8.32
N LEU A 56 -6.38 -3.72 8.89
CA LEU A 56 -6.54 -4.68 9.97
C LEU A 56 -6.87 -3.94 11.26
N PRO A 57 -7.83 -4.45 12.07
CA PRO A 57 -8.04 -3.95 13.42
C PRO A 57 -6.75 -3.98 14.26
N ALA A 58 -6.60 -3.01 15.17
CA ALA A 58 -5.44 -2.93 16.06
C ALA A 58 -5.21 -4.20 16.88
N LYS A 59 -6.27 -4.92 17.25
CA LYS A 59 -6.20 -6.22 17.95
C LYS A 59 -5.48 -7.34 17.16
N TYR A 60 -5.27 -7.17 15.86
CA TYR A 60 -4.54 -8.10 14.99
C TYR A 60 -3.22 -7.52 14.48
N GLY A 61 -2.71 -6.45 15.12
CA GLY A 61 -1.47 -5.79 14.71
C GLY A 61 -1.61 -4.84 13.52
N GLY A 62 -2.83 -4.44 13.16
CA GLY A 62 -3.07 -3.42 12.13
C GLY A 62 -3.29 -2.02 12.70
N HIS A 63 -3.64 -1.07 11.84
CA HIS A 63 -3.85 0.33 12.25
C HIS A 63 -5.32 0.68 12.56
N GLY A 64 -6.26 -0.25 12.29
CA GLY A 64 -7.69 -0.02 12.49
C GLY A 64 -8.26 1.08 11.59
N GLY A 65 -7.65 1.29 10.42
CA GLY A 65 -7.99 2.34 9.49
C GLY A 65 -9.37 2.20 8.86
N GLY A 66 -10.00 3.33 8.55
CA GLY A 66 -11.27 3.37 7.84
C GLY A 66 -11.14 3.06 6.35
N PHE A 67 -12.27 2.82 5.68
CA PHE A 67 -12.29 2.50 4.25
C PHE A 67 -11.69 3.61 3.38
N LEU A 68 -11.98 4.87 3.74
CA LEU A 68 -11.49 6.04 3.01
C LEU A 68 -9.97 6.19 3.10
N ASP A 69 -9.40 5.91 4.27
CA ASP A 69 -7.96 5.98 4.48
C ASP A 69 -7.23 4.96 3.59
N GLY A 70 -7.74 3.74 3.54
CA GLY A 70 -7.18 2.72 2.68
C GLY A 70 -7.36 3.02 1.18
N LEU A 71 -8.45 3.69 0.80
CA LEU A 71 -8.62 4.23 -0.56
C LEU A 71 -7.59 5.32 -0.86
N LEU A 72 -7.31 6.22 0.08
CA LEU A 72 -6.29 7.26 -0.07
C LEU A 72 -4.90 6.67 -0.23
N ILE A 73 -4.55 5.66 0.55
CA ILE A 73 -3.30 4.91 0.40
C ILE A 73 -3.19 4.35 -1.03
N ARG A 74 -4.28 3.74 -1.53
CA ARG A 74 -4.30 3.16 -2.88
C ARG A 74 -4.15 4.20 -3.97
N VAL A 75 -4.84 5.34 -3.86
CA VAL A 75 -4.80 6.42 -4.86
C VAL A 75 -3.44 7.10 -4.84
N ALA A 76 -2.87 7.36 -3.67
CA ALA A 76 -1.52 7.91 -3.53
C ALA A 76 -0.48 7.01 -4.21
N GLY A 77 -0.57 5.69 -4.02
CA GLY A 77 0.31 4.74 -4.70
C GLY A 77 -0.03 4.51 -6.18
N ALA A 78 -1.25 4.79 -6.64
CA ALA A 78 -1.59 4.71 -8.07
C ALA A 78 -0.91 5.81 -8.88
N ILE A 79 -0.80 7.00 -8.29
CA ILE A 79 -0.22 8.19 -8.92
C ILE A 79 1.28 8.01 -9.21
N SER A 80 1.95 7.08 -8.52
CA SER A 80 3.38 6.80 -8.72
C SER A 80 3.68 5.73 -9.78
N ASP A 81 2.71 5.27 -10.57
CA ASP A 81 2.80 4.21 -11.61
C ASP A 81 3.40 2.85 -11.17
N ALA A 82 3.84 2.74 -9.93
CA ALA A 82 4.55 1.60 -9.37
C ALA A 82 3.68 0.38 -9.07
N THR A 83 2.36 0.54 -9.21
CA THR A 83 1.42 -0.18 -8.35
C THR A 83 0.36 -0.92 -9.14
N GLY A 84 0.60 -1.24 -10.42
CA GLY A 84 -0.27 -2.15 -11.18
C GLY A 84 -0.26 -3.56 -10.57
N SER A 85 0.93 -4.13 -10.41
CA SER A 85 1.15 -5.49 -9.87
C SER A 85 1.21 -5.55 -8.35
N ILE A 86 1.75 -4.50 -7.69
CA ILE A 86 1.78 -4.40 -6.22
C ILE A 86 0.35 -4.26 -5.64
N ALA A 87 -0.54 -3.52 -6.31
CA ALA A 87 -1.91 -3.33 -5.82
C ALA A 87 -2.74 -4.62 -5.84
N ALA A 88 -2.55 -5.49 -6.83
CA ALA A 88 -3.28 -6.76 -6.88
C ALA A 88 -2.93 -7.64 -5.66
N GLY A 89 -1.65 -7.65 -5.25
CA GLY A 89 -1.20 -8.30 -4.02
C GLY A 89 -1.78 -7.66 -2.76
N PHE A 90 -1.89 -6.32 -2.74
CA PHE A 90 -2.48 -5.56 -1.63
C PHE A 90 -3.97 -5.85 -1.40
N TRP A 91 -4.76 -6.04 -2.47
CA TRP A 91 -6.17 -6.41 -2.35
C TRP A 91 -6.37 -7.85 -1.84
N MET A 92 -5.46 -8.75 -2.17
CA MET A 92 -5.57 -10.17 -1.82
C MET A 92 -4.92 -10.53 -0.47
N SER A 93 -4.07 -9.66 0.10
CA SER A 93 -3.31 -9.94 1.33
C SER A 93 -4.18 -10.18 2.57
N PRO A 94 -5.23 -9.37 2.84
CA PRO A 94 -6.07 -9.59 4.02
C PRO A 94 -6.81 -10.92 3.97
N VAL A 95 -7.18 -11.38 2.77
CA VAL A 95 -7.85 -12.67 2.56
C VAL A 95 -6.91 -13.84 2.81
N LEU A 96 -5.64 -13.72 2.42
CA LEU A 96 -4.64 -14.77 2.64
C LEU A 96 -4.21 -14.88 4.11
N LEU A 97 -4.06 -13.75 4.82
CA LEU A 97 -3.69 -13.75 6.25
C LEU A 97 -4.85 -14.09 7.20
N ALA A 98 -6.10 -13.90 6.77
CA ALA A 98 -7.28 -14.30 7.53
C ALA A 98 -7.73 -15.76 7.26
N SER A 99 -7.07 -16.46 6.33
CA SER A 99 -7.30 -17.90 6.09
C SER A 99 -6.50 -18.71 7.10
N PRO A 100 -7.12 -19.56 7.95
CA PRO A 100 -6.41 -20.35 8.96
C PRO A 100 -5.47 -21.45 8.40
N ASN A 101 -5.33 -21.58 7.07
CA ASN A 101 -4.66 -22.71 6.43
C ASN A 101 -3.74 -22.28 5.26
N ALA A 102 -2.86 -21.30 5.47
CA ALA A 102 -1.75 -20.99 4.56
C ALA A 102 -0.40 -21.29 5.24
#